data_AF-A0A7S3G135-F1
#
_entry.id   AF-A0A7S3G135-F1
#
_cell.length_a   1.000
_cell.length_b   1.000
_cell.length_c   1.000
_cell.angle_alpha   90.00
_cell.angle_beta   90.00
_cell.angle_gamma   90.00
#
_symmetry.space_group_name_H-M   'P 1'
#
loop_
_entity.id
_entity.type
_entity.pdbx_description
1 polymer ?
#
loop_
_entity_poly.entity_id
_entity_poly.type
_entity_poly.pdbx_seq_one_letter_code
_entity_poly.pdbx_strand_id
1 'polypeptide(L)'
;AIFTTTVHWLEARKFIHIPFPPLNYKNDTKIFVLCLERLKESYSVKSRLNQSQREELSLIEQAYDNPHEALSRVKRHLLCHRSFKDVGIEFMDLYTHLIPVYDIEPLEKITDAYLDQYLWYEAEKRNLFPNWIKPSDSEPPPLLAYKWCQGINNINEVW
;
A
#
# COMPACT_ATOMS: atom_id res chain seq x y z
N ALA A 1 15.59 23.90 -5.30
CA ALA A 1 14.55 23.92 -6.35
C ALA A 1 13.45 22.88 -6.06
N ILE A 2 13.71 21.58 -6.18
CA ILE A 2 12.67 20.54 -5.99
C ILE A 2 12.06 20.59 -4.57
N PHE A 3 12.88 20.49 -3.53
CA PHE A 3 12.42 20.54 -2.13
C PHE A 3 11.61 21.80 -1.80
N THR A 4 12.11 22.96 -2.22
CA THR A 4 11.46 24.27 -2.00
C THR A 4 10.08 24.35 -2.67
N THR A 5 9.95 23.82 -3.90
CA THR A 5 8.67 23.75 -4.59
C THR A 5 7.67 22.83 -3.88
N THR A 6 8.13 21.67 -3.38
CA THR A 6 7.28 20.75 -2.62
C THR A 6 6.78 21.38 -1.31
N VAL A 7 7.64 22.12 -0.60
CA VAL A 7 7.26 22.82 0.63
C VAL A 7 6.17 23.85 0.35
N HIS A 8 6.36 24.73 -0.65
CA HIS A 8 5.36 25.73 -1.01
C HIS A 8 4.04 25.10 -1.47
N TRP A 9 4.10 23.98 -2.20
CA TRP A 9 2.91 23.23 -2.61
C TRP A 9 2.10 22.70 -1.42
N LEU A 10 2.77 22.07 -0.45
CA LEU A 10 2.13 21.52 0.74
C LEU A 10 1.59 22.61 1.67
N GLU A 11 2.31 23.72 1.79
CA GLU A 11 1.90 24.89 2.57
C GLU A 11 0.66 25.56 1.96
N ALA A 12 0.63 25.75 0.63
CA ALA A 12 -0.53 26.31 -0.07
C ALA A 12 -1.81 25.48 0.14
N ARG A 13 -1.66 24.16 0.28
CA ARG A 13 -2.77 23.22 0.55
C ARG A 13 -3.07 23.06 2.05
N LYS A 14 -2.35 23.76 2.94
CA LYS A 14 -2.45 23.65 4.40
C LYS A 14 -2.34 22.19 4.86
N PHE A 15 -1.45 21.42 4.24
CA PHE A 15 -1.29 20.00 4.53
C PHE A 15 -0.73 19.79 5.94
N ILE A 16 -1.35 18.86 6.69
CA ILE A 16 -0.86 18.44 8.00
C ILE A 16 -0.14 17.10 7.81
N HIS A 17 1.10 17.00 8.30
CA HIS A 17 1.91 15.78 8.20
C HIS A 17 1.21 14.55 8.82
N ILE A 18 1.36 13.39 8.19
CA ILE A 18 0.80 12.12 8.69
C ILE A 18 1.52 11.76 10.00
N PRO A 19 0.80 11.60 11.13
CA PRO A 19 1.40 11.25 12.40
C PRO A 19 1.81 9.78 12.41
N PHE A 20 2.65 9.40 13.36
CA PHE A 20 2.90 7.99 13.63
C PHE A 20 1.62 7.33 14.17
N PRO A 21 1.32 6.05 13.83
CA PRO A 21 0.17 5.32 14.37
C PRO A 21 0.20 5.32 15.90
N PRO A 22 -0.75 5.98 16.59
CA PRO A 22 -0.74 6.03 18.05
C PRO A 22 -1.00 4.64 18.63
N LEU A 23 -0.59 4.40 19.88
CA LEU A 23 -0.82 3.12 20.57
C LEU A 23 -2.28 2.67 20.51
N ASN A 24 -3.20 3.60 20.78
CA ASN A 24 -4.64 3.38 20.74
C ASN A 24 -5.27 4.13 19.56
N TYR A 25 -5.13 3.60 18.35
CA TYR A 25 -5.81 4.14 17.16
C TYR A 25 -7.13 3.42 16.93
N LYS A 26 -8.21 4.19 16.69
CA LYS A 26 -9.58 3.64 16.57
C LYS A 26 -9.75 2.68 15.40
N ASN A 27 -9.02 2.90 14.30
CA ASN A 27 -9.18 2.14 13.07
C ASN A 27 -8.08 1.09 12.87
N ASP A 28 -7.19 0.89 13.84
CA ASP A 28 -6.01 0.01 13.67
C ASP A 28 -6.40 -1.41 13.33
N THR A 29 -7.38 -1.97 14.05
CA THR A 29 -7.84 -3.34 13.82
C THR A 29 -8.45 -3.49 12.43
N LYS A 30 -9.20 -2.49 11.95
CA LYS A 30 -9.81 -2.52 10.61
C LYS A 30 -8.75 -2.46 9.52
N ILE A 31 -7.79 -1.55 9.65
CA ILE A 31 -6.66 -1.44 8.72
C ILE A 31 -5.90 -2.76 8.70
N PHE A 32 -5.62 -3.33 9.87
CA PHE A 32 -4.88 -4.57 9.99
C PHE A 32 -5.59 -5.76 9.33
N VAL A 33 -6.90 -5.90 9.52
CA VAL A 33 -7.69 -6.95 8.86
C VAL A 33 -7.62 -6.84 7.33
N LEU A 34 -7.75 -5.63 6.77
CA LEU A 34 -7.63 -5.41 5.33
C LEU A 34 -6.24 -5.82 4.80
N CYS A 35 -5.18 -5.56 5.58
CA CYS A 35 -3.82 -5.99 5.22
C CYS A 35 -3.70 -7.51 5.16
N LEU A 36 -4.22 -8.20 6.18
CA LEU A 36 -4.14 -9.65 6.27
C LEU A 36 -4.96 -10.33 5.16
N GLU A 37 -6.10 -9.77 4.79
CA GLU A 37 -6.91 -10.25 3.66
C GLU A 37 -6.13 -10.15 2.35
N ARG A 38 -5.52 -8.99 2.07
CA ARG A 38 -4.70 -8.78 0.87
C ARG A 38 -3.52 -9.75 0.76
N LEU A 39 -2.86 -10.05 1.89
CA LEU A 39 -1.77 -11.03 1.93
C LEU A 39 -2.28 -12.46 1.69
N LYS A 40 -3.43 -12.81 2.29
CA LYS A 40 -4.04 -14.13 2.13
C LYS A 40 -4.52 -14.38 0.69
N GLU A 41 -5.08 -13.38 0.02
CA GLU A 41 -5.55 -13.49 -1.37
C GLU A 41 -4.46 -13.95 -2.34
N SER A 42 -3.21 -13.53 -2.12
CA SER A 42 -2.05 -13.89 -2.95
C SER A 42 -1.76 -15.40 -3.00
N TYR A 43 -2.25 -16.16 -2.02
CA TYR A 43 -2.03 -17.60 -1.91
C TYR A 43 -3.29 -18.44 -2.15
N SER A 44 -4.46 -17.83 -2.28
CA SER A 44 -5.75 -18.51 -2.45
C SER A 44 -5.80 -19.42 -3.69
N VAL A 45 -5.07 -19.05 -4.76
CA VAL A 45 -5.09 -19.76 -6.05
C VAL A 45 -4.02 -20.86 -6.13
N LYS A 46 -3.04 -20.89 -5.22
CA LYS A 46 -1.88 -21.79 -5.33
C LYS A 46 -2.18 -23.16 -4.72
N SER A 47 -2.15 -24.20 -5.56
CA SER A 47 -2.32 -25.60 -5.12
C SER A 47 -1.11 -26.17 -4.37
N ARG A 48 0.10 -25.67 -4.65
CA ARG A 48 1.35 -26.11 -4.00
C ARG A 48 2.03 -24.94 -3.30
N LEU A 49 2.31 -25.11 -2.01
CA LEU A 49 2.90 -24.08 -1.14
C LEU A 49 4.31 -24.50 -0.73
N ASN A 50 5.26 -23.59 -0.90
CA ASN A 50 6.63 -23.70 -0.41
C ASN A 50 6.69 -23.48 1.12
N GLN A 51 7.83 -23.80 1.73
CA GLN A 51 8.03 -23.65 3.17
C GLN A 51 7.81 -22.20 3.66
N SER A 52 8.42 -21.22 2.98
CA SER A 52 8.26 -19.78 3.30
C SER A 52 6.80 -19.32 3.23
N GLN A 53 6.04 -19.84 2.27
CA GLN A 53 4.63 -19.51 2.08
C GLN A 53 3.74 -20.12 3.17
N ARG A 54 4.09 -21.31 3.67
CA ARG A 54 3.41 -21.91 4.84
C ARG A 54 3.70 -21.14 6.12
N GLU A 55 4.94 -20.69 6.30
CA GLU A 55 5.33 -19.82 7.42
C GLU A 55 4.58 -18.49 7.36
N GLU A 56 4.42 -17.89 6.17
CA GLU A 56 3.63 -16.68 5.98
C GLU A 56 2.16 -16.88 6.37
N LEU A 57 1.52 -17.95 5.89
CA LEU A 57 0.14 -18.26 6.26
C LEU A 57 -0.03 -18.50 7.76
N SER A 58 0.92 -19.20 8.40
CA SER A 58 0.89 -19.41 9.84
C SER A 58 1.01 -18.10 10.62
N LEU A 59 1.86 -17.17 10.18
CA LEU A 59 1.98 -15.85 10.80
C LEU A 59 0.72 -15.00 10.61
N ILE A 60 0.06 -15.11 9.45
CA ILE A 60 -1.21 -14.43 9.18
C ILE A 60 -2.31 -14.98 10.09
N GLU A 61 -2.42 -16.30 10.24
CA GLU A 61 -3.40 -16.94 11.15
C GLU A 61 -3.17 -16.52 12.61
N GLN A 62 -1.93 -16.54 13.08
CA GLN A 62 -1.58 -16.04 14.42
C GLN A 62 -1.95 -14.56 14.60
N ALA A 63 -1.78 -13.75 13.55
CA ALA A 63 -2.15 -12.34 13.57
C ALA A 63 -3.68 -12.11 13.61
N TYR A 64 -4.47 -13.03 13.05
CA TYR A 64 -5.93 -13.02 13.19
C TYR A 64 -6.37 -13.43 14.61
N ASP A 65 -5.73 -14.43 15.19
CA ASP A 65 -6.07 -14.92 16.54
C ASP A 65 -5.75 -13.88 17.63
N ASN A 66 -4.59 -13.20 17.52
CA ASN A 66 -4.19 -12.15 18.46
C ASN A 66 -3.74 -10.85 17.74
N PRO A 67 -4.70 -10.00 17.33
CA PRO A 67 -4.38 -8.79 16.58
C PRO A 67 -3.65 -7.73 17.42
N HIS A 68 -3.87 -7.68 18.73
CA HIS A 68 -3.25 -6.68 19.61
C HIS A 68 -1.75 -6.90 19.77
N GLU A 69 -1.34 -8.16 19.94
CA GLU A 69 0.08 -8.53 20.01
C GLU A 69 0.76 -8.33 18.65
N ALA A 70 0.13 -8.76 17.57
CA ALA A 70 0.64 -8.58 16.21
C ALA A 70 0.84 -7.10 15.87
N LEU A 71 -0.14 -6.23 16.19
CA LEU A 71 -0.03 -4.78 16.00
C LEU A 71 1.09 -4.16 16.85
N SER A 72 1.24 -4.60 18.10
CA SER A 72 2.33 -4.14 18.97
C SER A 72 3.69 -4.50 18.39
N ARG A 73 3.83 -5.72 17.83
CA ARG A 73 5.03 -6.17 17.12
C ARG A 73 5.31 -5.32 15.88
N VAL A 74 4.28 -5.03 15.07
CA VAL A 74 4.41 -4.19 13.86
C VAL A 74 4.89 -2.78 14.22
N LYS A 75 4.24 -2.12 15.19
CA LYS A 75 4.65 -0.78 15.63
C LYS A 75 6.07 -0.76 16.19
N ARG A 76 6.48 -1.80 16.92
CA ARG A 76 7.85 -1.96 17.40
C ARG A 76 8.84 -2.06 16.24
N HIS A 77 8.53 -2.82 15.18
CA HIS A 77 9.40 -2.88 13.99
C HIS A 77 9.52 -1.51 13.31
N LEU A 78 8.42 -0.78 13.14
CA LEU A 78 8.46 0.58 12.57
C LEU A 78 9.39 1.53 13.35
N LEU A 79 9.39 1.43 14.69
CA LEU A 79 10.24 2.27 15.54
C LEU A 79 11.72 1.86 15.52
N CYS A 80 12.00 0.56 15.70
CA CYS A 80 13.34 0.08 16.03
C CYS A 80 14.11 -0.51 14.83
N HIS A 81 13.44 -1.11 13.85
CA HIS A 81 14.14 -1.78 12.75
C HIS A 81 14.67 -0.78 11.73
N ARG A 82 15.97 -0.88 11.44
CA ARG A 82 16.68 -0.11 10.40
C ARG A 82 17.56 -0.99 9.49
N SER A 83 17.73 -2.26 9.85
CA SER A 83 18.40 -3.31 9.07
C SER A 83 17.39 -4.41 8.79
N PHE A 84 17.27 -4.80 7.52
CA PHE A 84 16.32 -5.80 7.03
C PHE A 84 17.06 -7.00 6.45
N LYS A 85 16.35 -8.10 6.24
CA LYS A 85 16.94 -9.28 5.60
C LYS A 85 17.09 -9.08 4.09
N ASP A 86 17.88 -9.97 3.48
CA ASP A 86 18.07 -9.98 2.03
C ASP A 86 16.75 -10.29 1.31
N VAL A 87 16.52 -9.59 0.21
CA VAL A 87 15.33 -9.76 -0.64
C VAL A 87 15.70 -10.62 -1.84
N GLY A 88 14.94 -11.70 -2.07
CA GLY A 88 15.09 -12.54 -3.24
C GLY A 88 14.59 -11.84 -4.49
N ILE A 89 15.21 -12.09 -5.65
CA ILE A 89 14.74 -11.60 -6.94
C ILE A 89 14.57 -12.75 -7.92
N GLU A 90 13.40 -12.83 -8.52
CA GLU A 90 13.07 -13.75 -9.60
C GLU A 90 12.54 -12.94 -10.79
N PHE A 91 12.49 -13.54 -11.99
CA PHE A 91 11.95 -12.87 -13.17
C PHE A 91 10.77 -13.66 -13.71
N MET A 92 9.63 -13.01 -13.82
CA MET A 92 8.47 -13.52 -14.55
C MET A 92 8.63 -13.18 -16.02
N ASP A 93 8.67 -14.21 -16.86
CA ASP A 93 8.81 -14.06 -18.31
C ASP A 93 7.45 -13.92 -18.97
N LEU A 94 7.23 -12.79 -19.64
CA LEU A 94 6.04 -12.52 -20.46
C LEU A 94 6.32 -12.71 -21.96
N TYR A 95 7.40 -13.40 -22.32
CA TYR A 95 7.94 -13.65 -23.67
C TYR A 95 8.36 -12.39 -24.46
N THR A 96 7.95 -11.21 -24.00
CA THR A 96 8.25 -9.90 -24.62
C THR A 96 9.17 -9.07 -23.75
N HIS A 97 9.00 -9.16 -22.43
CA HIS A 97 9.80 -8.48 -21.42
C HIS A 97 9.78 -9.30 -20.13
N LEU A 98 10.78 -9.08 -19.29
CA LEU A 98 10.90 -9.72 -17.98
C LEU A 98 10.42 -8.75 -16.90
N ILE A 99 9.59 -9.23 -15.99
CA ILE A 99 9.15 -8.47 -14.81
C ILE A 99 9.89 -9.03 -13.58
N PRO A 100 10.61 -8.19 -12.82
CA PRO A 100 11.21 -8.62 -11.57
C PRO A 100 10.12 -8.87 -10.52
N VAL A 101 10.20 -10.03 -9.86
CA VAL A 101 9.36 -10.44 -8.74
C VAL A 101 10.26 -10.53 -7.51
N TYR A 102 9.92 -9.75 -6.48
CA TYR A 102 10.69 -9.69 -5.23
C TYR A 102 10.08 -10.63 -4.19
N ASP A 103 10.91 -11.44 -3.55
CA ASP A 103 10.52 -12.27 -2.41
C ASP A 103 11.07 -11.65 -1.12
N ILE A 104 10.14 -11.25 -0.25
CA ILE A 104 10.40 -10.50 1.00
C ILE A 104 10.04 -11.41 2.17
N GLU A 105 10.78 -11.28 3.28
CA GLU A 105 10.52 -12.02 4.51
C GLU A 105 9.05 -11.85 4.96
N PRO A 106 8.34 -12.93 5.33
CA PRO A 106 6.93 -12.86 5.72
C PRO A 106 6.61 -11.87 6.84
N LEU A 107 7.49 -11.76 7.85
CA LEU A 107 7.31 -10.85 8.98
C LEU A 107 7.39 -9.38 8.56
N GLU A 108 8.34 -9.04 7.70
CA GLU A 108 8.54 -7.69 7.14
C GLU A 108 7.39 -7.34 6.18
N LYS A 109 6.93 -8.32 5.40
CA LYS A 109 5.79 -8.19 4.50
C LYS A 109 4.50 -7.80 5.23
N ILE A 110 4.23 -8.37 6.41
CA ILE A 110 3.08 -7.97 7.25
C ILE A 110 3.23 -6.53 7.74
N THR A 111 4.43 -6.11 8.15
CA THR A 111 4.65 -4.73 8.61
C THR A 111 4.48 -3.72 7.48
N ASP A 112 4.97 -4.05 6.28
CA ASP A 112 4.88 -3.20 5.10
C ASP A 112 3.44 -3.10 4.60
N ALA A 113 2.70 -4.20 4.60
CA ALA A 113 1.28 -4.21 4.26
C ALA A 113 0.47 -3.30 5.21
N TYR A 114 0.74 -3.36 6.52
CA TYR A 114 0.12 -2.46 7.49
C TYR A 114 0.48 -0.99 7.25
N LEU A 115 1.76 -0.71 6.98
CA LEU A 115 2.21 0.65 6.71
C LEU A 115 1.58 1.22 5.43
N ASP A 116 1.50 0.42 4.36
CA ASP A 116 0.85 0.79 3.10
C ASP A 116 -0.60 1.20 3.33
N GLN A 117 -1.39 0.34 3.98
CA GLN A 117 -2.81 0.62 4.24
C GLN A 117 -3.00 1.83 5.18
N TYR A 118 -2.14 2.00 6.18
CA TYR A 118 -2.17 3.17 7.05
C TYR A 118 -1.89 4.47 6.29
N LEU A 119 -0.85 4.46 5.43
CA LEU A 119 -0.46 5.63 4.65
C LEU A 119 -1.53 6.02 3.64
N TRP A 120 -2.12 5.05 2.91
CA TRP A 120 -3.21 5.33 1.98
C TRP A 120 -4.43 5.93 2.69
N TYR A 121 -4.83 5.35 3.81
CA TYR A 121 -5.97 5.84 4.59
C TYR A 121 -5.77 7.29 5.08
N GLU A 122 -4.62 7.60 5.67
CA GLU A 122 -4.34 8.96 6.15
C GLU A 122 -4.04 9.94 5.01
N ALA A 123 -3.46 9.48 3.88
CA ALA A 123 -3.22 10.31 2.71
C ALA A 123 -4.52 10.77 2.05
N GLU A 124 -5.49 9.88 1.88
CA GLU A 124 -6.80 10.22 1.31
C GLU A 124 -7.58 11.14 2.26
N LYS A 125 -7.61 10.82 3.56
CA LYS A 125 -8.28 11.65 4.58
C LYS A 125 -7.77 13.11 4.62
N ARG A 126 -6.51 13.33 4.23
CA ARG A 126 -5.86 14.64 4.18
C ARG A 126 -5.80 15.22 2.77
N ASN A 127 -6.40 14.55 1.79
CA ASN A 127 -6.37 14.89 0.38
C ASN A 127 -4.94 15.14 -0.14
N LEU A 128 -3.96 14.33 0.28
CA LEU A 128 -2.55 14.51 -0.11
C LEU A 128 -2.41 14.48 -1.64
N PHE A 129 -3.05 13.50 -2.29
CA PHE A 129 -3.01 13.35 -3.74
C PHE A 129 -4.10 14.20 -4.43
N PRO A 130 -3.74 15.09 -5.36
CA PRO A 130 -4.71 15.80 -6.20
C PRO A 130 -5.37 14.88 -7.23
N ASN A 131 -6.54 15.30 -7.73
CA ASN A 131 -7.42 14.49 -8.58
C ASN A 131 -6.82 14.04 -9.93
N TRP A 132 -5.74 14.69 -10.40
CA TRP A 132 -5.07 14.33 -11.65
C TRP A 132 -4.10 13.15 -11.49
N ILE A 133 -3.79 12.73 -10.26
CA ILE A 133 -3.00 11.52 -10.04
C ILE A 133 -3.90 10.31 -10.28
N LYS A 134 -3.48 9.46 -11.22
CA LYS A 134 -4.16 8.22 -11.61
C LYS A 134 -3.14 7.07 -11.57
N PRO A 135 -3.55 5.84 -11.21
CA PRO A 135 -4.92 5.36 -10.95
C PRO A 135 -5.53 5.86 -9.63
N SER A 136 -6.86 5.90 -9.55
CA SER A 136 -7.63 6.29 -8.35
C SER A 136 -8.78 5.32 -8.15
N ASP A 137 -9.15 5.05 -6.90
CA ASP A 137 -10.19 4.08 -6.52
C ASP A 137 -11.60 4.48 -7.00
N SER A 138 -11.79 5.72 -7.42
CA SER A 138 -13.08 6.24 -7.89
C SER A 138 -13.52 5.70 -9.25
N GLU A 139 -12.59 5.21 -10.08
CA GLU A 139 -12.91 4.83 -11.46
C GLU A 139 -11.98 3.76 -12.05
N PRO A 140 -12.54 2.82 -12.84
CA PRO A 140 -11.72 1.89 -13.59
C PRO A 140 -11.06 2.55 -14.81
N PRO A 141 -9.97 1.99 -15.36
CA PRO A 141 -9.23 2.57 -16.49
C PRO A 141 -10.08 2.89 -17.74
N PRO A 142 -11.06 2.06 -18.16
CA PRO A 142 -11.92 2.41 -19.29
C PRO A 142 -12.80 3.64 -19.05
N LEU A 143 -13.27 3.83 -17.81
CA LEU A 143 -14.07 5.01 -17.45
C LEU A 143 -13.20 6.26 -17.42
N LEU A 144 -11.95 6.15 -16.97
CA LEU A 144 -10.97 7.24 -17.06
C LEU A 144 -10.77 7.69 -18.51
N ALA A 145 -10.60 6.75 -19.45
CA ALA A 145 -10.48 7.07 -20.87
C ALA A 145 -11.74 7.77 -21.41
N TYR A 146 -12.92 7.30 -21.02
CA TYR A 146 -14.18 7.95 -21.38
C TYR A 146 -14.28 9.39 -20.85
N LYS A 147 -13.99 9.61 -19.55
CA LYS A 147 -13.99 10.95 -18.95
C LYS A 147 -12.95 11.87 -19.57
N TRP A 148 -11.81 11.32 -20.00
CA TRP A 148 -10.79 12.09 -20.71
C TRP A 148 -11.29 12.58 -22.07
N CYS A 149 -11.86 11.69 -22.88
CA CYS A 149 -12.45 12.06 -24.17
C CYS A 149 -13.58 13.10 -24.00
N GLN A 150 -14.46 12.88 -23.02
CA GLN A 150 -15.54 13.83 -22.70
C GLN A 150 -14.98 15.17 -22.19
N GLY A 151 -13.93 15.13 -21.37
CA GLY A 151 -13.24 16.31 -20.85
C GLY A 151 -12.68 17.19 -21.95
N ILE A 152 -12.01 16.60 -22.95
CA ILE A 152 -11.50 17.32 -24.12
C ILE A 152 -12.66 17.95 -24.91
N ASN A 153 -13.71 17.17 -25.20
CA ASN A 153 -14.82 17.64 -26.02
C ASN A 153 -15.62 18.81 -25.40
N ASN A 154 -15.56 18.96 -24.07
CA ASN A 154 -16.28 20.00 -23.35
C ASN A 154 -15.49 21.32 -23.18
N ILE A 155 -14.27 21.42 -23.72
CA ILE A 155 -13.46 22.64 -23.68
C ILE A 155 -13.99 23.65 -24.71
N ASN A 156 -14.04 24.93 -24.33
CA ASN A 156 -14.50 25.99 -25.23
C ASN A 156 -13.54 26.15 -26.42
N GLU A 157 -14.10 26.22 -27.64
CA GLU A 157 -13.34 26.37 -28.90
C GLU A 157 -12.23 25.32 -29.11
N VAL A 158 -12.50 24.07 -28.75
CA VAL A 158 -11.49 23.00 -28.84
C VAL A 158 -11.27 22.44 -30.26
N TRP A 159 -12.25 22.60 -31.16
CA TRP A 159 -12.24 22.07 -32.53
C TRP A 159 -12.13 23.18 -33.57
#